data_AF-A0A349NG38-F1
#
_entry.id   AF-A0A349NG38-F1
#
_cell.length_a   1.000
_cell.length_b   1.000
_cell.length_c   1.000
_cell.angle_alpha   90.00
_cell.angle_beta   90.00
_cell.angle_gamma   90.00
#
_symmetry.space_group_name_H-M   'P 1'
#
loop_
_entity.id
_entity.type
_entity.pdbx_description
1 polymer ?
#
loop_
_entity_poly.entity_id
_entity_poly.type
_entity_poly.pdbx_seq_one_letter_code
_entity_poly.pdbx_strand_id
1 'polypeptide(L)'
;MKKLFVCLSMVLLSMTTMATPDPDFYIFLCFGQSNMEGNAKIESQDREGVDPRFLMMAAVNDKNMGRKEGHWYTAYPPLCRSNTGLTPVDYFGRTMVQYLPKNIRVGVITVAVGGCHIETFMEDSIGNYVKYRAPQWMKGMLKAYDNDPYKRLLSLAKKAQKVGVIKGILLHQGESNTGD
;
A
#
# COMPACT_ATOMS: atom_id res chain seq x y z
N MET A 1 -37.87 -8.97 -58.14
CA MET A 1 -36.41 -8.77 -57.93
C MET A 1 -36.23 -7.84 -56.74
N LYS A 2 -35.99 -8.35 -55.52
CA LYS A 2 -35.75 -7.54 -54.31
C LYS A 2 -34.24 -7.44 -54.09
N LYS A 3 -33.67 -6.25 -54.25
CA LYS A 3 -32.25 -5.97 -53.98
C LYS A 3 -32.07 -5.84 -52.46
N LEU A 4 -31.33 -6.78 -51.86
CA LEU A 4 -30.98 -6.74 -50.45
C LEU A 4 -29.74 -5.86 -50.28
N PHE A 5 -29.90 -4.68 -49.68
CA PHE A 5 -28.79 -3.83 -49.25
C PHE A 5 -28.22 -4.36 -47.94
N VAL A 6 -27.01 -4.91 -47.98
CA VAL A 6 -26.25 -5.26 -46.78
C VAL A 6 -25.45 -4.02 -46.36
N CYS A 7 -25.89 -3.35 -45.29
CA CYS A 7 -25.09 -2.32 -44.62
C CYS A 7 -24.03 -3.01 -43.75
N LEU A 8 -22.77 -2.87 -44.13
CA LEU A 8 -21.63 -3.36 -43.34
C LEU A 8 -21.27 -2.29 -42.30
N SER A 9 -21.73 -2.47 -41.06
CA SER A 9 -21.38 -1.61 -39.93
C SER A 9 -19.93 -1.89 -39.51
N MET A 10 -19.02 -0.98 -39.82
CA MET A 10 -17.60 -1.07 -39.43
C MET A 10 -17.46 -0.65 -37.96
N VAL A 11 -17.39 -1.63 -37.05
CA VAL A 11 -17.14 -1.40 -35.62
C VAL A 11 -15.66 -1.04 -35.44
N LEU A 12 -15.38 0.24 -35.19
CA LEU A 12 -14.06 0.73 -34.79
C LEU A 12 -13.77 0.27 -33.36
N LEU A 13 -13.00 -0.79 -33.21
CA LEU A 13 -12.45 -1.22 -31.93
C LEU A 13 -11.38 -0.20 -31.49
N SER A 14 -11.73 0.71 -30.58
CA SER A 14 -10.76 1.59 -29.95
C SER A 14 -9.81 0.76 -29.09
N MET A 15 -8.61 0.47 -29.63
CA MET A 15 -7.54 -0.13 -28.85
C MET A 15 -7.05 0.90 -27.82
N THR A 16 -7.52 0.80 -26.59
CA THR A 16 -6.94 1.55 -25.47
C THR A 16 -5.54 0.98 -25.23
N THR A 17 -4.51 1.70 -25.68
CA THR A 17 -3.13 1.40 -25.30
C THR A 17 -3.02 1.57 -23.79
N MET A 18 -2.82 0.47 -23.07
CA MET A 18 -2.44 0.54 -21.66
C MET A 18 -1.07 1.23 -21.62
N ALA A 19 -1.01 2.45 -21.10
CA ALA A 19 0.26 3.14 -20.90
C ALA A 19 1.19 2.25 -20.08
N THR A 20 2.42 2.10 -20.55
CA THR A 20 3.44 1.34 -19.84
C THR A 20 3.71 1.97 -18.47
N PRO A 21 3.90 1.17 -17.41
CA PRO A 21 4.25 1.71 -16.09
C PRO A 21 5.50 2.61 -16.17
N ASP A 22 5.52 3.70 -15.41
CA ASP A 22 6.66 4.62 -15.34
C ASP A 22 7.87 3.89 -14.74
N PRO A 23 8.95 3.64 -15.52
CA PRO A 23 10.11 2.93 -15.01
C PRO A 23 10.82 3.71 -13.89
N ASP A 24 10.63 5.03 -13.80
CA ASP A 24 11.23 5.94 -12.82
C ASP A 24 10.38 6.11 -11.55
N PHE A 25 9.24 5.41 -11.45
CA PHE A 25 8.45 5.36 -10.23
C PHE A 25 8.70 4.07 -9.45
N TYR A 26 9.57 4.14 -8.45
CA TYR A 26 10.00 3.00 -7.65
C TYR A 26 9.05 2.79 -6.50
N ILE A 27 8.38 1.63 -6.45
CA ILE A 27 7.37 1.32 -5.44
C ILE A 27 7.88 0.23 -4.49
N PHE A 28 7.65 0.43 -3.20
CA PHE A 28 8.01 -0.51 -2.15
C PHE A 28 6.78 -0.95 -1.36
N LEU A 29 6.62 -2.26 -1.20
CA LEU A 29 5.57 -2.85 -0.37
C LEU A 29 6.10 -3.01 1.05
N CYS A 30 5.43 -2.42 2.03
CA CYS A 30 5.88 -2.39 3.41
C CYS A 30 4.83 -3.10 4.29
N PHE A 31 5.18 -4.18 4.97
CA PHE A 31 4.23 -4.91 5.80
C PHE A 31 4.87 -5.58 7.01
N GLY A 32 4.03 -5.98 7.97
CA GLY A 32 4.48 -6.61 9.21
C GLY A 32 3.62 -6.25 10.41
N GLN A 33 4.23 -6.22 11.58
CA GLN A 33 3.54 -5.97 12.85
C GLN A 33 3.78 -4.56 13.43
N SER A 34 3.74 -4.39 14.75
CA SER A 34 3.78 -3.09 15.45
C SER A 34 4.97 -2.19 15.06
N ASN A 35 6.16 -2.78 14.89
CA ASN A 35 7.36 -2.02 14.52
C ASN A 35 7.33 -1.52 13.06
N MET A 36 6.60 -2.20 12.16
CA MET A 36 6.30 -1.68 10.81
C MET A 36 5.15 -0.68 10.84
N GLU A 37 4.11 -0.95 11.63
CA GLU A 37 2.93 -0.10 11.78
C GLU A 37 3.29 1.30 12.27
N GLY A 38 4.27 1.37 13.17
CA GLY A 38 4.77 2.61 13.73
C GLY A 38 4.05 2.99 15.02
N ASN A 39 4.79 3.04 16.12
CA ASN A 39 4.29 3.44 17.43
C ASN A 39 5.09 4.59 18.05
N ALA A 40 6.12 5.08 17.35
CA ALA A 40 6.89 6.24 17.79
C ALA A 40 6.05 7.51 17.64
N LYS A 41 6.21 8.45 18.58
CA LYS A 41 5.53 9.73 18.55
C LYS A 41 6.00 10.52 17.33
N ILE A 42 5.03 11.04 16.56
CA ILE A 42 5.30 11.96 15.44
C ILE A 42 5.57 13.35 16.00
N GLU A 43 6.70 13.94 15.60
CA GLU A 43 7.11 15.30 15.95
C GLU A 43 6.91 16.28 14.78
N SER A 44 7.10 17.58 15.00
CA SER A 44 6.91 18.60 13.95
C SER A 44 7.88 18.40 12.78
N GLN A 45 9.14 18.07 13.08
CA GLN A 45 10.19 17.80 12.08
C GLN A 45 9.81 16.66 11.13
N ASP A 46 9.04 15.69 11.62
CA ASP A 46 8.59 14.54 10.81
C ASP A 46 7.52 14.92 9.78
N ARG A 47 6.95 16.12 9.85
CA ARG A 47 5.94 16.61 8.89
C ARG A 47 6.48 17.67 7.94
N GLU A 48 7.67 18.18 8.21
CA GLU A 48 8.30 19.23 7.43
C GLU A 48 9.25 18.65 6.37
N GLY A 49 9.43 19.41 5.28
CA GLY A 49 10.43 19.13 4.26
C GLY A 49 10.29 17.81 3.52
N VAL A 50 9.09 17.21 3.46
CA VAL A 50 8.87 15.97 2.70
C VAL A 50 8.99 16.27 1.20
N ASP A 51 10.00 15.69 0.54
CA ASP A 51 10.19 15.83 -0.91
C ASP A 51 8.94 15.31 -1.65
N PRO A 52 8.34 16.10 -2.58
CA PRO A 52 7.16 15.68 -3.35
C PRO A 52 7.33 14.40 -4.16
N ARG A 53 8.58 13.97 -4.42
CA ARG A 53 8.88 12.68 -5.05
C ARG A 53 8.65 11.49 -4.14
N PHE A 54 8.57 11.69 -2.82
CA PHE A 54 8.24 10.66 -1.85
C PHE A 54 6.71 10.60 -1.63
N LEU A 55 6.13 9.53 -2.14
CA LEU A 55 4.69 9.30 -2.21
C LEU A 55 4.29 8.08 -1.38
N MET A 56 3.08 8.11 -0.85
CA MET A 56 2.45 6.97 -0.18
C MET A 56 1.08 6.69 -0.81
N MET A 57 0.78 5.42 -1.04
CA MET A 57 -0.57 4.99 -1.43
C MET A 57 -1.34 4.67 -0.15
N ALA A 58 -2.44 5.39 0.10
CA ALA A 58 -3.23 5.15 1.29
C ALA A 58 -3.80 3.73 1.28
N ALA A 59 -3.46 2.95 2.31
CA ALA A 59 -3.93 1.59 2.43
C ALA A 59 -5.33 1.49 3.02
N VAL A 60 -5.87 2.56 3.59
CA VAL A 60 -7.23 2.69 4.14
C VAL A 60 -7.76 4.10 3.88
N ASN A 61 -9.06 4.31 4.04
CA ASN A 61 -9.62 5.66 4.06
C ASN A 61 -9.26 6.38 5.37
N ASP A 62 -8.76 7.60 5.26
CA ASP A 62 -8.46 8.50 6.37
C ASP A 62 -9.22 9.81 6.18
N LYS A 63 -10.31 9.98 6.94
CA LYS A 63 -11.13 11.19 6.87
C LYS A 63 -10.41 12.41 7.45
N ASN A 64 -9.52 12.22 8.42
CA ASN A 64 -8.83 13.33 9.09
C ASN A 64 -7.80 13.98 8.17
N MET A 65 -7.10 13.15 7.38
CA MET A 65 -6.10 13.61 6.40
C MET A 65 -6.66 13.73 4.98
N GLY A 66 -7.96 13.45 4.78
CA GLY A 66 -8.59 13.46 3.46
C GLY A 66 -8.06 12.40 2.49
N ARG A 67 -7.40 11.35 2.99
CA ARG A 67 -6.83 10.29 2.16
C ARG A 67 -7.89 9.22 1.84
N LYS A 68 -7.94 8.80 0.58
CA LYS A 68 -8.80 7.72 0.09
C LYS A 68 -7.95 6.51 -0.26
N GLU A 69 -8.44 5.33 0.10
CA GLU A 69 -7.76 4.09 -0.20
C GLU A 69 -7.36 4.00 -1.69
N GLY A 70 -6.13 3.54 -1.94
CA GLY A 70 -5.57 3.34 -3.26
C GLY A 70 -5.19 4.62 -4.00
N HIS A 71 -5.23 5.80 -3.37
CA HIS A 71 -4.78 7.06 -3.96
C HIS A 71 -3.39 7.42 -3.44
N TRP A 72 -2.61 8.11 -4.27
CA TRP A 72 -1.25 8.55 -3.95
C TRP A 72 -1.26 9.95 -3.32
N TYR A 73 -0.41 10.15 -2.31
CA TYR A 73 -0.24 11.40 -1.58
C TYR A 73 1.24 11.63 -1.27
N THR A 74 1.67 12.86 -1.02
CA THR A 74 2.98 13.11 -0.40
C THR A 74 3.05 12.39 0.95
N ALA A 75 4.16 11.70 1.20
CA ALA A 75 4.31 10.77 2.31
C ALA A 75 4.71 11.44 3.63
N TYR A 76 3.83 12.26 4.19
CA TYR A 76 3.98 12.73 5.58
C TYR A 76 3.27 11.79 6.57
N PRO A 77 3.82 11.56 7.77
CA PRO A 77 3.29 10.61 8.73
C PRO A 77 1.94 11.04 9.32
N PRO A 78 1.13 10.06 9.78
CA PRO A 78 1.40 8.62 9.76
C PRO A 78 1.24 7.99 8.37
N LEU A 79 2.03 6.94 8.08
CA LEU A 79 2.00 6.24 6.78
C LEU A 79 1.15 4.95 6.77
N CYS A 80 0.98 4.29 7.92
CA CYS A 80 0.22 3.04 7.99
C CYS A 80 -1.30 3.29 8.08
N ARG A 81 -1.76 3.98 9.14
CA ARG A 81 -3.15 4.41 9.36
C ARG A 81 -3.25 5.70 10.17
N SER A 82 -4.42 6.33 10.15
CA SER A 82 -4.68 7.64 10.78
C SER A 82 -4.35 7.73 12.29
N ASN A 83 -4.38 6.59 12.99
CA ASN A 83 -4.17 6.49 14.43
C ASN A 83 -2.82 5.84 14.81
N THR A 84 -1.90 5.71 13.85
CA THR A 84 -0.57 5.12 14.06
C THR A 84 0.50 6.21 14.23
N GLY A 85 1.69 5.80 14.65
CA GLY A 85 2.84 6.67 14.84
C GLY A 85 3.76 6.75 13.63
N LEU A 86 5.00 7.17 13.90
CA LEU A 86 6.11 7.16 12.96
C LEU A 86 6.58 5.72 12.71
N THR A 87 6.86 5.40 11.44
CA THR A 87 7.32 4.07 10.99
C THR A 87 8.73 4.16 10.37
N PRO A 88 9.54 3.09 10.37
CA PRO A 88 10.80 3.07 9.62
C PRO A 88 10.65 3.46 8.14
N VAL A 89 9.46 3.28 7.56
CA VAL A 89 9.16 3.64 6.17
C VAL A 89 9.30 5.14 5.91
N ASP A 90 9.03 5.99 6.90
CA ASP A 90 9.14 7.45 6.79
C ASP A 90 10.57 7.87 6.40
N TYR A 91 11.56 7.36 7.13
CA TYR A 91 12.95 7.70 6.90
C TYR A 91 13.58 6.88 5.77
N PHE A 92 13.14 5.63 5.57
CA PHE A 92 13.52 4.88 4.38
C PHE A 92 13.22 5.67 3.10
N GLY A 93 11.98 6.13 2.93
CA GLY A 93 11.57 6.84 1.71
C GLY A 93 12.26 8.20 1.54
N ARG A 94 12.41 8.97 2.63
CA ARG A 94 13.17 10.24 2.66
C ARG A 94 14.63 10.04 2.23
N THR A 95 15.30 9.03 2.77
CA THR A 95 16.68 8.70 2.40
C THR A 95 16.75 8.27 0.94
N MET A 96 15.81 7.46 0.45
CA MET A 96 15.79 7.05 -0.95
C MET A 96 15.72 8.25 -1.89
N VAL A 97 14.78 9.18 -1.69
CA VAL A 97 14.68 10.38 -2.55
C VAL A 97 15.87 11.33 -2.39
N GLN A 98 16.54 11.35 -1.24
CA GLN A 98 17.76 12.14 -1.05
C GLN A 98 18.90 11.70 -1.97
N TYR A 99 19.08 10.39 -2.14
CA TYR A 99 20.24 9.82 -2.86
C TYR A 99 19.92 9.36 -4.29
N LEU A 100 18.66 9.17 -4.65
CA LEU A 100 18.26 8.81 -6.01
C LEU A 100 18.30 10.00 -6.97
N PRO A 101 18.52 9.76 -8.29
CA PRO A 101 18.42 10.78 -9.32
C PRO A 101 17.10 11.57 -9.25
N LYS A 102 17.15 12.85 -9.65
CA LYS A 102 16.02 13.79 -9.47
C LYS A 102 14.76 13.41 -10.24
N ASN A 103 14.87 12.63 -11.31
CA ASN A 103 13.74 12.09 -12.06
C ASN A 103 13.02 10.93 -11.35
N ILE A 104 13.66 10.26 -10.39
CA ILE A 104 13.09 9.10 -9.71
C ILE A 104 12.11 9.55 -8.61
N ARG A 105 10.92 8.95 -8.64
CA ARG A 105 9.92 9.03 -7.58
C ARG A 105 9.93 7.74 -6.76
N VAL A 106 9.62 7.85 -5.47
CA VAL A 106 9.57 6.72 -4.54
C VAL A 106 8.16 6.63 -3.97
N GLY A 107 7.52 5.49 -4.15
CA GLY A 107 6.20 5.17 -3.63
C GLY A 107 6.26 4.11 -2.55
N VAL A 108 5.51 4.26 -1.47
CA VAL A 108 5.37 3.22 -0.43
C VAL A 108 3.91 2.83 -0.25
N ILE A 109 3.67 1.56 0.06
CA ILE A 109 2.36 1.03 0.46
C ILE A 109 2.54 0.30 1.77
N THR A 110 1.99 0.83 2.86
CA THR A 110 2.18 0.27 4.21
C THR A 110 0.92 -0.41 4.70
N VAL A 111 1.01 -1.73 4.94
CA VAL A 111 -0.06 -2.54 5.54
C VAL A 111 0.54 -3.33 6.70
N ALA A 112 0.27 -2.91 7.93
CA ALA A 112 0.82 -3.57 9.11
C ALA A 112 -0.22 -3.65 10.23
N VAL A 113 -0.10 -4.64 11.13
CA VAL A 113 -1.04 -4.84 12.24
C VAL A 113 -0.28 -5.10 13.53
N GLY A 114 -0.41 -4.22 14.52
CA GLY A 114 0.22 -4.40 15.83
C GLY A 114 -0.04 -5.77 16.47
N GLY A 115 1.02 -6.45 16.90
CA GLY A 115 0.97 -7.74 17.59
C GLY A 115 0.39 -8.91 16.79
N CYS A 116 0.33 -8.81 15.46
CA CYS A 116 -0.10 -9.91 14.62
C CYS A 116 0.99 -10.98 14.43
N HIS A 117 0.57 -12.23 14.26
CA HIS A 117 1.46 -13.26 13.73
C HIS A 117 1.55 -13.20 12.20
N ILE A 118 2.57 -13.84 11.63
CA ILE A 118 2.84 -13.85 10.17
C ILE A 118 1.69 -14.45 9.36
N GLU A 119 0.89 -15.34 9.95
CA GLU A 119 -0.29 -15.96 9.37
C GLU A 119 -1.35 -14.95 8.94
N THR A 120 -1.31 -13.72 9.47
CA THR A 120 -2.16 -12.63 8.97
C THR A 120 -1.82 -12.20 7.55
N PHE A 121 -0.60 -12.45 7.09
CA PHE A 121 -0.14 -12.17 5.74
C PHE A 121 -0.02 -13.43 4.86
N MET A 122 -0.67 -14.54 5.25
CA MET A 122 -0.69 -15.80 4.50
C MET A 122 -2.11 -16.11 4.03
N GLU A 123 -2.27 -16.34 2.73
CA GLU A 123 -3.57 -16.52 2.07
C GLU A 123 -4.39 -17.69 2.64
N ASP A 124 -3.72 -18.79 2.98
CA ASP A 124 -4.31 -20.01 3.52
C ASP A 124 -4.63 -19.94 5.03
N SER A 125 -4.07 -18.96 5.73
CA SER A 125 -4.08 -18.93 7.21
C SER A 125 -4.88 -17.75 7.79
N ILE A 126 -4.96 -16.62 7.07
CA ILE A 126 -5.59 -15.38 7.57
C ILE A 126 -7.03 -15.58 8.04
N GLY A 127 -7.84 -16.37 7.31
CA GLY A 127 -9.23 -16.63 7.67
C GLY A 127 -9.37 -17.31 9.04
N ASN A 128 -8.55 -18.33 9.30
CA ASN A 128 -8.53 -19.04 10.58
C ASN A 128 -7.95 -18.16 11.69
N TYR A 129 -6.87 -17.43 11.40
CA TYR A 129 -6.26 -16.50 12.35
C TYR A 129 -7.29 -15.47 12.84
N VAL A 130 -7.96 -14.79 11.90
CA VAL A 130 -9.00 -13.80 12.23
C VAL A 130 -10.11 -14.45 13.03
N LYS A 131 -10.57 -15.64 12.67
CA LYS A 131 -11.72 -16.26 13.33
C LYS A 131 -11.40 -16.74 14.75
N TYR A 132 -10.24 -17.36 14.96
CA TYR A 132 -9.97 -18.15 16.17
C TYR A 132 -8.80 -17.66 17.03
N ARG A 133 -7.81 -16.96 16.46
CA ARG A 133 -6.58 -16.57 17.17
C ARG A 133 -6.51 -15.07 17.48
N ALA A 134 -7.08 -14.23 16.62
CA ALA A 134 -7.01 -12.78 16.75
C ALA A 134 -7.70 -12.31 18.06
N PRO A 135 -6.97 -11.67 18.99
CA PRO A 135 -7.55 -11.16 20.22
C PRO A 135 -8.45 -9.95 19.94
N GLN A 136 -9.38 -9.66 20.87
CA GLN A 136 -10.42 -8.65 20.66
C GLN A 136 -9.85 -7.26 20.35
N TRP A 137 -8.74 -6.87 20.98
CA TRP A 137 -8.08 -5.58 20.75
C TRP A 137 -7.53 -5.41 19.33
N MET A 138 -7.26 -6.52 18.61
CA MET A 138 -6.71 -6.50 17.24
C MET A 138 -7.80 -6.36 16.17
N LYS A 139 -9.04 -6.75 16.47
CA LYS A 139 -10.13 -6.84 15.49
C LYS A 139 -10.40 -5.52 14.76
N GLY A 140 -10.28 -4.39 15.47
CA GLY A 140 -10.44 -3.07 14.85
C GLY A 140 -9.38 -2.77 13.78
N MET A 141 -8.12 -3.15 14.03
CA MET A 141 -7.00 -2.97 13.09
C MET A 141 -7.17 -3.88 11.88
N LEU A 142 -7.52 -5.15 12.10
CA LEU A 142 -7.80 -6.10 11.01
C LEU A 142 -8.99 -5.65 10.15
N LYS A 143 -10.07 -5.17 10.78
CA LYS A 143 -11.26 -4.69 10.07
C LYS A 143 -10.98 -3.49 9.17
N ALA A 144 -9.98 -2.66 9.49
CA ALA A 144 -9.56 -1.57 8.61
C ALA A 144 -9.06 -2.07 7.24
N TYR A 145 -8.62 -3.33 7.17
CA TYR A 145 -8.19 -4.04 5.97
C TYR A 145 -9.18 -5.14 5.55
N ASP A 146 -10.47 -5.00 5.89
CA ASP A 146 -11.52 -6.00 5.61
C ASP A 146 -11.24 -7.39 6.22
N ASN A 147 -10.46 -7.42 7.30
CA ASN A 147 -9.91 -8.63 7.93
C ASN A 147 -8.96 -9.43 7.05
N ASP A 148 -8.40 -8.85 5.99
CA ASP A 148 -7.48 -9.52 5.09
C ASP A 148 -6.34 -8.57 4.65
N PRO A 149 -5.35 -8.34 5.54
CA PRO A 149 -4.24 -7.44 5.23
C PRO A 149 -3.36 -7.98 4.09
N TYR A 150 -3.26 -9.30 3.90
CA TYR A 150 -2.62 -9.89 2.72
C TYR A 150 -3.29 -9.43 1.42
N LYS A 151 -4.60 -9.64 1.31
CA LYS A 151 -5.36 -9.24 0.12
C LYS A 151 -5.36 -7.73 -0.08
N ARG A 152 -5.40 -6.94 1.00
CA ARG A 152 -5.24 -5.49 0.92
C ARG A 152 -3.92 -5.13 0.24
N LEU A 153 -2.80 -5.64 0.75
CA LEU A 153 -1.47 -5.36 0.20
C LEU A 153 -1.38 -5.79 -1.27
N LEU A 154 -1.85 -7.00 -1.60
CA LEU A 154 -1.82 -7.54 -2.96
C LEU A 154 -2.66 -6.69 -3.93
N SER A 155 -3.85 -6.24 -3.51
CA SER A 155 -4.73 -5.42 -4.36
C SER A 155 -4.10 -4.06 -4.69
N LEU A 156 -3.47 -3.43 -3.71
CA LEU A 156 -2.80 -2.15 -3.86
C LEU A 156 -1.50 -2.30 -4.65
N ALA A 157 -0.75 -3.37 -4.45
CA ALA A 157 0.43 -3.71 -5.26
C ALA A 157 0.07 -3.83 -6.75
N LYS A 158 -0.98 -4.60 -7.07
CA LYS A 158 -1.49 -4.72 -8.46
C LYS A 158 -1.94 -3.40 -9.04
N LYS A 159 -2.55 -2.52 -8.24
CA LYS A 159 -2.91 -1.15 -8.67
C LYS A 159 -1.67 -0.31 -8.94
N ALA A 160 -0.68 -0.37 -8.06
CA ALA A 160 0.55 0.40 -8.14
C ALA A 160 1.42 -0.01 -9.33
N GLN A 161 1.46 -1.30 -9.67
CA GLN A 161 2.17 -1.82 -10.86
C GLN A 161 1.65 -1.27 -12.18
N LYS A 162 0.45 -0.69 -12.23
CA LYS A 162 -0.07 -0.05 -13.44
C LYS A 162 0.60 1.30 -13.74
N VAL A 163 1.26 1.90 -12.74
CA VAL A 163 1.81 3.26 -12.85
C VAL A 163 3.29 3.35 -12.48
N GLY A 164 3.89 2.29 -11.95
CA GLY A 164 5.31 2.23 -11.61
C GLY A 164 5.82 0.81 -11.45
N VAL A 165 7.04 0.67 -10.95
CA VAL A 165 7.74 -0.60 -10.82
C VAL A 165 7.91 -0.94 -9.34
N ILE A 166 7.45 -2.13 -8.91
CA ILE A 166 7.77 -2.65 -7.58
C ILE A 166 9.25 -2.99 -7.55
N LYS A 167 10.03 -2.27 -6.73
CA LYS A 167 11.47 -2.43 -6.60
C LYS A 167 11.88 -3.24 -5.37
N GLY A 168 10.99 -3.41 -4.40
CA GLY A 168 11.32 -4.17 -3.21
C GLY A 168 10.17 -4.31 -2.22
N ILE A 169 10.47 -5.07 -1.17
CA ILE A 169 9.57 -5.37 -0.07
C ILE A 169 10.32 -5.07 1.23
N LEU A 170 9.68 -4.34 2.14
CA LEU A 170 10.15 -4.13 3.50
C LEU A 170 9.24 -4.94 4.43
N LEU A 171 9.80 -5.94 5.10
CA LEU A 171 9.10 -6.76 6.07
C LEU A 171 9.73 -6.55 7.45
N HIS A 172 8.93 -6.13 8.42
CA HIS A 172 9.32 -6.15 9.82
C HIS A 172 8.30 -6.96 10.63
N GLN A 173 8.63 -8.24 10.82
CA GLN A 173 7.82 -9.20 11.55
C GLN A 173 8.70 -10.22 12.29
N GLY A 174 8.21 -10.73 13.41
CA GLY A 174 8.67 -11.96 14.04
C GLY A 174 8.32 -12.03 15.52
N GLU A 175 8.11 -10.90 16.18
CA GLU A 175 8.07 -10.85 17.65
C GLU A 175 6.88 -11.62 18.21
N SER A 176 5.73 -11.57 17.54
CA SER A 176 4.55 -12.34 17.96
C SER A 176 4.70 -13.84 17.70
N ASN A 177 5.53 -14.26 16.73
CA ASN A 177 5.81 -15.66 16.43
C ASN A 177 7.01 -16.21 17.24
N THR A 178 7.53 -15.47 18.22
CA THR A 178 8.70 -15.92 18.99
C THR A 178 8.36 -17.20 19.76
N GLY A 179 9.02 -18.30 19.41
CA GLY A 179 8.84 -19.61 20.08
C GLY A 179 7.67 -20.44 19.55
N ASP A 180 7.04 -20.03 18.44
CA ASP A 180 6.12 -20.87 17.66
C ASP A 180 6.82 -22.09 17.04
#